data_AF-A0A800BN62-F1
#
_entry.id   AF-A0A800BN62-F1
#
_cell.length_a   1.000
_cell.length_b   1.000
_cell.length_c   1.000
_cell.angle_alpha   90.00
_cell.angle_beta   90.00
_cell.angle_gamma   90.00
#
_symmetry.space_group_name_H-M   'P 1'
#
loop_
_entity.id
_entity.type
_entity.pdbx_description
1 polymer ?
#
loop_
_entity_poly.entity_id
_entity_poly.type
_entity_poly.pdbx_seq_one_letter_code
_entity_poly.pdbx_strand_id
1 'polypeptide(L)'
;MIRRGELGMEEILDFFVCDSCSNREFKRVYTFSLRFHRVNFSDDLIYDKIIEELYECCKCRKKFTLDQIEAGLDKIKKLRKGAQ
;
A
#
# COMPACT_ATOMS: atom_id res chain seq x y z
N MET A 1 -43.71 -18.88 3.89
CA MET A 1 -43.43 -19.15 2.47
C MET A 1 -42.25 -18.27 2.06
N ILE A 2 -41.03 -18.82 2.04
CA ILE A 2 -39.82 -18.06 1.68
C ILE A 2 -39.37 -18.62 0.34
N ARG A 3 -39.44 -17.80 -0.72
CA ARG A 3 -38.87 -18.14 -2.02
C ARG A 3 -37.35 -18.09 -1.87
N ARG A 4 -36.72 -19.27 -1.80
CA ARG A 4 -35.28 -19.47 -1.97
C ARG A 4 -34.93 -19.09 -3.41
N GLY A 5 -34.16 -18.01 -3.57
CA GLY A 5 -33.41 -17.74 -4.79
C GLY A 5 -31.96 -18.13 -4.51
N GLU A 6 -31.50 -19.23 -5.12
CA GLU A 6 -30.10 -19.63 -5.13
C GLU A 6 -29.41 -18.92 -6.31
N LEU A 7 -28.56 -17.94 -6.01
CA LEU A 7 -27.44 -17.54 -6.86
C LEU A 7 -26.18 -17.72 -6.00
N GLY A 8 -25.44 -18.78 -6.31
CA GLY A 8 -24.31 -19.25 -5.53
C GLY A 8 -23.07 -18.35 -5.67
N MET A 9 -22.74 -17.70 -4.56
CA MET A 9 -21.41 -17.37 -3.99
C MET A 9 -21.56 -16.00 -3.32
N GLU A 10 -21.63 -16.00 -1.98
CA GLU A 10 -21.54 -14.77 -1.21
C GLU A 10 -20.09 -14.25 -1.29
N GLU A 11 -19.79 -13.49 -2.34
CA GLU A 11 -18.49 -12.85 -2.49
C GLU A 11 -18.31 -11.82 -1.37
N ILE A 12 -17.24 -11.99 -0.59
CA ILE A 12 -16.90 -11.07 0.48
C ILE A 12 -15.73 -10.20 0.03
N LEU A 13 -15.96 -8.89 -0.05
CA LEU A 13 -14.96 -7.90 -0.46
C LEU A 13 -14.51 -7.06 0.73
N ASP A 14 -13.27 -7.26 1.17
CA ASP A 14 -12.62 -6.43 2.18
C ASP A 14 -11.58 -5.51 1.52
N PHE A 15 -11.40 -4.33 2.10
CA PHE A 15 -10.48 -3.32 1.60
C PHE A 15 -9.36 -3.07 2.60
N PHE A 16 -8.16 -2.79 2.09
CA PHE A 16 -7.15 -2.12 2.90
C PHE A 16 -7.62 -0.70 3.23
N VAL A 17 -7.54 -0.33 4.51
CA VAL A 17 -7.92 0.98 5.01
C VAL A 17 -6.76 1.64 5.74
N CYS A 18 -6.70 2.96 5.69
CA CYS A 18 -5.69 3.72 6.39
C CYS A 18 -5.81 3.46 7.90
N ASP A 19 -4.71 3.04 8.51
CA ASP A 19 -4.63 2.75 9.94
C ASP A 19 -4.94 3.97 10.85
N SER A 20 -4.81 5.19 10.32
CA SER A 20 -5.01 6.43 11.08
C SER A 20 -6.41 7.01 10.96
N CYS A 21 -7.11 6.82 9.83
CA CYS A 21 -8.39 7.49 9.58
C CYS A 21 -9.45 6.61 8.90
N SER A 22 -9.15 5.31 8.76
CA SER A 22 -9.99 4.30 8.13
C SER A 22 -10.43 4.61 6.70
N ASN A 23 -9.76 5.56 6.04
CA ASN A 23 -10.04 5.90 4.66
C ASN A 23 -9.54 4.81 3.72
N ARG A 24 -10.31 4.52 2.67
CA ARG A 24 -9.97 3.52 1.64
C ARG A 24 -9.33 4.11 0.39
N GLU A 25 -9.34 5.44 0.26
CA GLU A 25 -8.85 6.11 -0.94
C GLU A 25 -7.38 6.52 -0.76
N PHE A 26 -6.58 6.07 -1.72
CA PHE A 26 -5.15 6.33 -1.78
C PHE A 26 -4.78 6.82 -3.18
N LYS A 27 -3.81 7.73 -3.25
CA LYS A 27 -3.17 8.15 -4.50
C LYS A 27 -1.75 7.62 -4.54
N ARG A 28 -1.30 7.19 -5.72
CA ARG A 28 0.09 6.79 -5.96
C ARG A 28 0.96 8.04 -6.12
N VAL A 29 2.08 8.09 -5.43
CA VAL A 29 3.02 9.22 -5.43
C VAL A 29 4.42 8.67 -5.69
N TYR A 30 5.10 9.25 -6.66
CA TYR A 30 6.51 8.95 -6.93
C TYR A 30 7.39 10.06 -6.38
N THR A 31 8.45 9.67 -5.68
CA THR A 31 9.50 10.58 -5.24
C THR A 31 10.76 10.28 -6.04
N PHE A 32 11.34 11.31 -6.65
CA PHE A 32 12.56 11.21 -7.44
C PHE A 32 13.66 11.95 -6.67
N SER A 33 14.73 11.24 -6.31
CA SER A 33 15.87 11.85 -5.63
C SER A 33 17.19 11.40 -6.23
N LEU A 34 18.21 12.25 -6.05
CA LEU A 34 19.59 11.94 -6.38
C LEU A 34 20.36 11.88 -5.06
N ARG A 35 21.05 10.77 -4.82
CA ARG A 35 21.93 10.61 -3.67
C ARG A 35 23.37 10.75 -4.14
N PHE A 36 24.02 11.83 -3.73
CA PHE A 36 25.41 12.11 -4.08
C PHE A 36 26.36 11.43 -3.10
N HIS A 37 27.41 10.81 -3.64
CA HIS A 37 28.51 10.24 -2.88
C HIS A 37 29.75 11.09 -3.12
N ARG A 38 30.32 11.63 -2.04
CA ARG A 38 31.64 12.29 -2.10
C ARG A 38 32.70 11.21 -2.00
N VAL A 39 33.59 11.15 -2.99
CA VAL A 39 34.78 10.31 -2.95
C VAL A 39 36.01 11.17 -2.74
N ASN A 40 36.89 10.76 -1.84
CA ASN A 40 37.97 11.60 -1.29
C ASN A 40 39.10 11.98 -2.28
N PHE A 41 39.00 11.63 -3.57
CA PHE A 41 40.11 11.76 -4.52
C PHE A 41 39.69 12.17 -5.94
N SER A 42 38.47 12.68 -6.15
CA SER A 42 38.02 13.21 -7.45
C SER A 42 37.10 14.42 -7.25
N ASP A 43 37.21 15.41 -8.14
CA ASP A 43 36.25 16.52 -8.25
C ASP A 43 34.89 16.07 -8.84
N ASP A 44 34.82 14.83 -9.36
CA ASP A 44 33.59 14.26 -9.88
C ASP A 44 32.68 13.70 -8.78
N LEU A 45 31.43 14.16 -8.78
CA LEU A 45 30.35 13.67 -7.91
C LEU A 45 29.71 12.41 -8.51
N ILE A 46 29.90 11.27 -7.86
CA ILE A 46 29.13 10.06 -8.17
C ILE A 46 27.73 10.21 -7.57
N TYR A 47 26.68 9.82 -8.29
CA TYR A 47 25.32 9.87 -7.77
C TYR A 47 24.52 8.60 -8.10
N ASP A 48 23.61 8.25 -7.20
CA ASP A 48 22.56 7.27 -7.43
C ASP A 48 21.24 7.98 -7.67
N LYS A 49 20.49 7.51 -8.67
CA LYS A 49 19.09 7.91 -8.87
C LYS A 49 18.18 6.97 -8.10
N ILE A 50 17.39 7.54 -7.19
CA ILE A 50 16.43 6.79 -6.38
C ILE A 50 15.03 7.23 -6.80
N ILE A 51 14.19 6.25 -7.16
CA ILE A 51 12.78 6.45 -7.45
C ILE A 51 12.01 5.65 -6.40
N GLU A 52 11.30 6.34 -5.52
CA GLU A 52 10.46 5.71 -4.50
C GLU A 52 9.00 5.82 -4.90
N GLU A 53 8.28 4.71 -4.74
CA GLU A 53 6.85 4.63 -4.94
C GLU A 53 6.13 4.50 -3.61
N LEU A 54 5.21 5.43 -3.34
CA LEU A 54 4.45 5.49 -2.11
C LEU A 54 2.95 5.67 -2.42
N TYR A 55 2.12 5.24 -1.49
CA TYR A 55 0.67 5.39 -1.54
C TYR A 55 0.24 6.36 -0.43
N GLU A 56 -0.28 7.52 -0.81
CA GLU A 56 -0.71 8.56 0.12
C GLU A 56 -2.22 8.49 0.34
N CYS A 57 -2.65 8.43 1.59
CA CYS A 57 -4.05 8.50 1.95
C CYS A 57 -4.64 9.87 1.59
N CYS A 58 -5.74 9.89 0.83
CA CYS A 58 -6.38 11.14 0.38
C CYS A 58 -6.93 12.01 1.52
N LYS A 59 -7.18 11.43 2.71
CA LYS A 59 -7.78 12.14 3.86
C LYS A 59 -6.75 12.69 4.84
N CYS A 60 -5.85 11.84 5.35
CA CYS A 60 -4.85 12.25 6.36
C CYS A 60 -3.44 12.49 5.80
N ARG A 61 -3.22 12.24 4.51
CA ARG A 61 -1.91 12.34 3.82
C ARG A 61 -0.80 11.44 4.38
N LYS A 62 -1.15 10.45 5.20
CA LYS A 62 -0.20 9.41 5.62
C LYS A 62 0.23 8.59 4.41
N LYS A 63 1.52 8.30 4.31
CA LYS A 63 2.13 7.54 3.21
C LYS A 63 2.36 6.09 3.62
N PHE A 64 2.22 5.20 2.67
CA PHE A 64 2.41 3.76 2.82
C PHE A 64 3.29 3.23 1.69
N THR A 65 4.15 2.26 1.98
CA THR A 65 4.88 1.53 0.94
C THR A 65 4.00 0.43 0.35
N LEU A 66 4.38 -0.10 -0.81
CA LEU A 66 3.71 -1.27 -1.39
C LEU A 66 3.72 -2.45 -0.40
N ASP A 67 4.87 -2.75 0.19
CA ASP A 67 5.04 -3.82 1.19
C ASP A 67 4.07 -3.68 2.38
N GLN A 68 3.80 -2.44 2.83
CA GLN A 68 2.87 -2.19 3.92
C GLN A 68 1.42 -2.48 3.53
N ILE A 69 1.03 -2.15 2.29
CA ILE A 69 -0.30 -2.46 1.77
C ILE A 69 -0.45 -3.97 1.61
N GLU A 70 0.53 -4.64 1.00
CA GLU A 70 0.53 -6.10 0.83
C GLU A 70 0.45 -6.83 2.17
N ALA A 71 1.26 -6.42 3.15
CA ALA A 71 1.19 -6.96 4.51
C ALA A 71 -0.17 -6.71 5.18
N GLY A 72 -0.84 -5.60 4.87
CA GLY A 72 -2.19 -5.30 5.32
C GLY A 72 -3.25 -6.24 4.69
N LEU A 73 -3.17 -6.46 3.39
CA LEU A 73 -4.04 -7.39 2.66
C LEU A 73 -3.83 -8.84 3.13
N ASP A 74 -2.60 -9.23 3.42
CA ASP A 74 -2.28 -10.54 3.98
C ASP A 74 -2.89 -10.76 5.37
N LYS A 75 -2.97 -9.71 6.20
CA LYS A 75 -3.68 -9.77 7.48
C LYS A 75 -5.18 -10.00 7.28
N ILE A 76 -5.81 -9.28 6.33
CA ILE A 76 -7.22 -9.48 5.98
C ILE A 76 -7.47 -10.92 5.53
N LYS A 77 -6.61 -11.45 4.65
CA LYS A 77 -6.67 -12.84 4.18
C LYS A 77 -6.55 -13.85 5.32
N LYS A 78 -5.64 -13.63 6.27
CA LYS A 78 -5.45 -14.49 7.45
C LYS A 78 -6.66 -14.46 8.38
N LEU A 79 -7.24 -13.28 8.63
CA LEU A 79 -8.45 -13.13 9.45
C LEU A 79 -9.63 -13.92 8.88
N ARG A 80 -9.83 -13.88 7.56
CA ARG A 80 -10.89 -14.65 6.89
C ARG A 80 -10.63 -16.16 6.92
N LYS A 81 -9.38 -16.59 6.75
CA LYS A 81 -9.01 -18.01 6.82
C LYS A 81 -9.09 -18.60 8.23
N GLY A 82 -8.87 -17.79 9.27
CA GLY A 82 -8.95 -18.22 10.67
C GLY A 82 -10.35 -18.08 11.30
N ALA A 83 -11.29 -17.44 10.60
CA ALA A 83 -12.70 -17.36 10.98
C ALA A 83 -13.53 -18.54 10.44
N GLN A 84 -12.88 -19.54 9.85
CA GLN A 84 -13.47 -20.76 9.32
C GLN A 84 -13.12 -21.97 10.19
#